data_AF-A0A972JB88-F1
#
_entry.id   AF-A0A972JB88-F1
#
_cell.length_a   1.000
_cell.length_b   1.000
_cell.length_c   1.000
_cell.angle_alpha   90.00
_cell.angle_beta   90.00
_cell.angle_gamma   90.00
#
_symmetry.space_group_name_H-M   'P 1'
#
loop_
_entity.id
_entity.type
_entity.pdbx_description
1 polymer ?
#
loop_
_entity_poly.entity_id
_entity_poly.type
_entity_poly.pdbx_seq_one_letter_code
_entity_poly.pdbx_strand_id
1 'polypeptide(L)'
;MSGLSAQETDPDVPVGEAAAFAEPEDRRFRDISGYPFRAPAATVRAMQHLATAMQLRAYCADPNIPDAFVRLQLQRFSELTGREENCRSLLDY
;
A
#
# COMPACT_ATOMS: atom_id res chain seq x y z
N MET A 1 37.63 -40.65 12.69
CA MET A 1 37.11 -39.85 13.81
C MET A 1 37.06 -38.41 13.36
N SER A 2 35.86 -37.83 13.35
CA SER A 2 35.51 -36.40 13.37
C SER A 2 34.26 -36.21 12.51
N GLY A 3 33.12 -36.31 13.18
CA GLY A 3 31.81 -35.97 12.61
C GLY A 3 31.66 -34.47 12.45
N LEU A 4 30.89 -34.07 11.44
CA LEU A 4 30.34 -32.74 11.32
C LEU A 4 28.83 -32.92 11.13
N SER A 5 28.09 -32.65 12.20
CA SER A 5 26.64 -32.81 12.29
C SER A 5 25.92 -31.96 11.26
N ALA A 6 24.88 -32.55 10.67
CA ALA A 6 23.85 -31.87 9.92
C ALA A 6 23.23 -30.75 10.77
N GLN A 7 23.07 -29.57 10.17
CA GLN A 7 22.21 -28.52 10.70
C GLN A 7 20.76 -28.97 10.51
N GLU A 8 20.12 -29.26 11.64
CA GLU A 8 18.70 -29.49 11.76
C GLU A 8 17.98 -28.17 11.46
N THR A 9 17.26 -28.12 10.34
CA THR A 9 16.28 -27.06 10.05
C THR A 9 15.08 -27.27 10.96
N ASP A 10 14.91 -26.36 11.92
CA ASP A 10 13.76 -26.29 12.81
C ASP A 10 12.51 -25.84 12.01
N PRO A 11 11.46 -26.67 11.93
CA PRO A 11 10.21 -26.33 11.28
C PRO A 11 9.19 -25.88 12.34
N ASP A 12 8.93 -24.58 12.45
CA ASP A 12 7.67 -23.97 12.90
C ASP A 12 7.95 -22.55 13.39
N VAL A 13 7.87 -21.58 12.48
CA VAL A 13 7.66 -20.19 12.89
C VAL A 13 6.15 -20.00 13.01
N PRO A 14 5.57 -19.92 14.22
CA PRO A 14 4.16 -19.58 14.35
C PRO A 14 3.96 -18.15 13.86
N VAL A 15 3.33 -17.99 12.69
CA VAL A 15 2.77 -16.72 12.23
C VAL A 15 1.45 -16.52 12.97
N GLY A 16 1.55 -16.13 14.23
CA GLY A 16 0.38 -15.93 15.08
C GLY A 16 0.79 -15.76 16.53
N GLU A 17 1.06 -14.50 16.92
CA GLU A 17 0.62 -13.83 18.15
C GLU A 17 1.44 -12.54 18.32
N ALA A 18 1.26 -11.55 17.45
CA ALA A 18 1.84 -10.21 17.66
C ALA A 18 0.94 -9.41 18.63
N ALA A 19 0.73 -9.93 19.82
CA ALA A 19 -0.13 -9.30 20.83
C ALA A 19 0.44 -9.50 22.24
N ALA A 20 1.64 -9.01 22.50
CA ALA A 20 2.09 -8.77 23.88
C ALA A 20 3.35 -7.89 23.94
N PHE A 21 3.22 -6.58 23.68
CA PHE A 21 3.92 -5.49 24.38
C PHE A 21 3.20 -4.19 24.03
N ALA A 22 2.04 -3.94 24.64
CA ALA A 22 1.41 -2.62 24.57
C ALA A 22 2.17 -1.67 25.50
N GLU A 23 3.41 -1.33 25.11
CA GLU A 23 4.08 -0.12 25.58
C GLU A 23 3.17 1.07 25.25
N PRO A 24 3.06 2.11 26.09
CA PRO A 24 2.32 3.31 25.73
C PRO A 24 2.86 3.81 24.39
N GLU A 25 2.00 3.99 23.38
CA GLU A 25 2.43 4.52 22.07
C GLU A 25 3.29 5.76 22.32
N ASP A 26 4.59 5.67 22.00
CA ASP A 26 5.48 6.81 22.13
C ASP A 26 5.02 7.86 21.13
N ARG A 27 4.23 8.81 21.61
CA ARG A 27 3.66 9.90 20.80
C ARG A 27 4.75 10.71 20.08
N ARG A 28 6.01 10.65 20.56
CA ARG A 28 7.16 11.30 19.90
C ARG A 28 7.54 10.65 18.58
N PHE A 29 7.20 9.37 18.35
CA PHE A 29 7.51 8.66 17.11
C PHE A 29 6.93 9.36 15.86
N ARG A 30 5.77 10.02 15.99
CA ARG A 30 5.10 10.78 14.93
C ARG A 30 5.09 12.30 15.20
N ASP A 31 5.94 12.79 16.09
CA ASP A 31 6.03 14.22 16.38
C ASP A 31 6.66 14.97 15.20
N ILE A 32 5.85 15.78 14.53
CA ILE A 32 6.24 16.62 13.41
C ILE A 32 6.26 18.11 13.78
N SER A 33 6.25 18.45 15.08
CA SER A 33 6.27 19.84 15.57
C SER A 33 7.47 20.65 15.07
N GLY A 34 8.58 19.99 14.73
CA GLY A 34 9.76 20.61 14.12
C GLY A 34 9.64 20.89 12.62
N TYR A 35 8.56 20.49 11.96
CA TYR A 35 8.39 20.72 10.52
C TYR A 35 7.86 22.15 10.30
N PRO A 36 8.66 23.05 9.67
CA PRO A 36 8.23 24.44 9.48
C PRO A 36 7.07 24.57 8.47
N PHE A 37 6.84 23.52 7.67
CA PHE A 37 5.78 23.46 6.66
C PHE A 37 4.87 22.26 6.91
N ARG A 38 3.60 22.39 6.52
CA ARG A 38 2.64 21.28 6.59
C ARG A 38 3.15 20.10 5.78
N ALA A 39 3.05 18.89 6.33
CA ALA A 39 3.41 17.68 5.61
C ALA A 39 2.63 17.58 4.28
N PRO A 40 3.30 17.48 3.11
CA PRO A 40 2.65 17.42 1.80
C PRO A 40 2.12 16.01 1.50
N ALA A 41 1.60 15.32 2.51
CA ALA A 41 1.25 13.90 2.44
C ALA A 41 0.24 13.57 1.34
N ALA A 42 -0.72 14.46 1.07
CA ALA A 42 -1.68 14.31 -0.01
C ALA A 42 -0.99 14.34 -1.40
N THR A 43 -0.11 15.32 -1.63
CA THR A 43 0.65 15.44 -2.87
C THR A 43 1.57 14.24 -3.08
N VAL A 44 2.31 13.84 -2.04
CA VAL A 44 3.21 12.68 -2.12
C VAL A 44 2.43 11.41 -2.46
N ARG A 45 1.28 11.20 -1.81
CA ARG A 45 0.39 10.06 -2.09
C ARG A 45 -0.13 10.10 -3.53
N ALA A 46 -0.53 11.27 -4.04
CA ALA A 46 -0.94 11.41 -5.43
C ALA A 46 0.20 11.03 -6.39
N MET A 47 1.42 11.53 -6.16
CA MET A 47 2.58 11.21 -7.00
C MET A 47 2.95 9.71 -6.95
N GLN A 48 2.82 9.06 -5.80
CA GLN A 48 3.07 7.62 -5.65
C GLN A 48 2.09 6.76 -6.46
N HIS A 49 0.88 7.24 -6.68
CA HIS A 49 -0.17 6.51 -7.40
C HIS A 49 -0.39 7.00 -8.84
N LEU A 50 0.31 8.07 -9.26
CA LEU A 50 0.10 8.72 -10.55
C LEU A 50 0.23 7.78 -11.74
N ALA A 51 1.28 6.95 -11.76
CA ALA A 51 1.51 6.02 -12.87
C ALA A 51 0.35 5.03 -13.04
N THR A 52 -0.15 4.48 -11.94
CA THR A 52 -1.31 3.58 -11.94
C THR A 52 -2.57 4.32 -12.37
N ALA A 53 -2.80 5.54 -11.86
CA ALA A 53 -3.94 6.36 -12.28
C ALA A 53 -3.91 6.64 -13.79
N MET A 54 -2.75 6.97 -14.37
CA MET A 54 -2.59 7.17 -15.81
C MET A 54 -2.89 5.91 -16.62
N GLN A 55 -2.43 4.74 -16.17
CA GLN A 55 -2.75 3.46 -16.81
C GLN A 55 -4.25 3.16 -16.79
N LEU A 56 -4.92 3.39 -15.65
CA LEU A 56 -6.36 3.19 -15.54
C LEU A 56 -7.15 4.20 -16.39
N ARG A 57 -6.66 5.44 -16.55
CA ARG A 57 -7.25 6.40 -17.50
C ARG A 57 -7.20 5.86 -18.93
N ALA A 58 -6.08 5.25 -19.32
CA ALA A 58 -5.98 4.62 -20.64
C ALA A 58 -7.01 3.49 -20.81
N TYR A 59 -7.22 2.68 -19.78
CA TYR A 59 -8.24 1.62 -19.82
C TYR A 59 -9.66 2.16 -19.90
N CYS A 60 -9.97 3.21 -19.15
CA CYS A 60 -11.26 3.89 -19.21
C CYS A 60 -11.56 4.51 -20.59
N ALA A 61 -10.52 4.83 -21.37
CA ALA A 61 -10.66 5.43 -22.70
C ALA A 61 -10.65 4.40 -23.85
N ASP A 62 -10.29 3.14 -23.58
CA ASP A 62 -10.18 2.10 -24.60
C ASP A 62 -11.47 1.25 -24.68
N PRO A 63 -12.28 1.38 -25.75
CA PRO A 63 -13.52 0.62 -25.89
C PRO A 63 -13.30 -0.88 -26.10
N ASN A 64 -12.07 -1.32 -26.40
CA ASN A 64 -11.75 -2.73 -26.55
C ASN A 64 -11.56 -3.43 -25.19
N ILE A 65 -11.43 -2.66 -24.10
CA ILE A 65 -11.27 -3.21 -22.76
C ILE A 65 -12.64 -3.35 -22.11
N PRO A 66 -13.02 -4.56 -21.65
CA PRO A 66 -14.33 -4.77 -21.04
C PRO A 66 -14.54 -3.93 -19.78
N ASP A 67 -15.72 -3.33 -19.65
CA ASP A 67 -16.15 -2.58 -18.46
C ASP A 67 -15.92 -3.33 -17.15
N ALA A 68 -16.19 -4.64 -17.13
CA ALA A 68 -16.03 -5.47 -15.94
C ALA A 68 -14.57 -5.51 -15.47
N PHE A 69 -13.62 -5.52 -16.41
CA PHE A 69 -12.19 -5.45 -16.09
C PHE A 69 -11.83 -4.08 -15.52
N VAL A 70 -12.28 -3.00 -16.17
CA VAL A 70 -12.02 -1.62 -15.70
C VAL A 70 -12.57 -1.42 -14.29
N ARG A 71 -13.80 -1.87 -14.01
CA ARG A 71 -14.42 -1.80 -12.68
C ARG A 71 -13.63 -2.56 -11.62
N LEU A 72 -13.15 -3.77 -11.94
CA LEU A 72 -12.32 -4.55 -11.02
C LEU A 72 -11.00 -3.84 -10.70
N GLN A 73 -10.34 -3.24 -11.70
CA GLN A 73 -9.09 -2.51 -11.48
C GLN A 73 -9.30 -1.24 -10.65
N LEU A 74 -10.37 -0.49 -10.93
CA LEU A 74 -10.76 0.68 -10.14
C LEU A 74 -11.08 0.31 -8.69
N GLN A 75 -11.74 -0.83 -8.45
CA GLN A 75 -12.00 -1.32 -7.09
C GLN A 75 -10.70 -1.60 -6.34
N ARG A 76 -9.75 -2.32 -6.96
CA ARG A 76 -8.43 -2.59 -6.35
C ARG A 76 -7.66 -1.31 -6.08
N PHE A 77 -7.75 -0.35 -6.98
CA PHE A 77 -7.11 0.95 -6.80
C PHE A 77 -7.77 1.78 -5.68
N SER A 78 -9.09 1.64 -5.52
CA SER A 78 -9.83 2.24 -4.40
C SER A 78 -9.35 1.69 -3.06
N GLU A 79 -9.17 0.37 -2.97
CA GLU A 79 -8.64 -0.29 -1.77
C GLU A 79 -7.21 0.17 -1.44
N LEU A 80 -6.36 0.32 -2.46
CA LEU A 80 -4.97 0.77 -2.29
C LEU A 80 -4.88 2.23 -1.81
N THR A 81 -5.74 3.11 -2.34
CA THR A 81 -5.67 4.56 -2.10
C THR A 81 -6.52 5.00 -0.92
N GLY A 82 -7.51 4.19 -0.51
CA GLY A 82 -8.52 4.53 0.48
C GLY A 82 -9.55 5.54 -0.02
N ARG A 83 -9.65 5.73 -1.34
CA ARG A 83 -10.61 6.62 -2.01
C ARG A 83 -11.59 5.80 -2.83
N GLU A 84 -12.78 6.32 -3.08
CA GLU A 84 -13.68 5.76 -4.08
C GLU A 84 -13.22 6.19 -5.47
N GLU A 85 -12.71 5.24 -6.26
CA GLU A 85 -12.15 5.51 -7.58
C GLU A 85 -13.09 5.13 -8.72
N ASN A 86 -13.25 6.04 -9.67
CA ASN A 86 -13.97 5.87 -10.92
C ASN A 86 -13.19 6.55 -12.06
N CYS A 87 -13.57 6.34 -13.32
CA CYS A 87 -12.85 6.91 -14.46
C CYS A 87 -12.69 8.44 -14.43
N ARG A 88 -13.55 9.15 -13.69
CA ARG A 88 -13.46 10.62 -13.52
C ARG A 88 -12.55 11.03 -12.38
N SER A 89 -12.59 10.36 -11.22
CA SER A 89 -11.74 10.68 -10.06
C SER A 89 -10.25 10.50 -10.36
N LEU A 90 -9.93 9.64 -11.33
CA LEU A 90 -8.56 9.46 -11.79
C LEU A 90 -7.92 10.78 -12.24
N LEU A 91 -8.69 11.80 -12.67
CA LEU A 91 -8.20 13.13 -13.09
C LEU A 91 -7.54 13.95 -11.97
N ASP A 92 -7.78 13.58 -10.71
CA ASP A 92 -7.30 14.30 -9.53
C ASP A 92 -5.87 13.88 -9.10
N TYR A 93 -5.25 12.97 -9.85
CA TYR A 93 -3.87 12.49 -9.69
C TYR A 93 -2.94 13.20 -10.68
#